data_AF-A0A554LLD7-F1
#
_entry.id   AF-A0A554LLD7-F1
#
_cell.length_a   1.000
_cell.length_b   1.000
_cell.length_c   1.000
_cell.angle_alpha   90.00
_cell.angle_beta   90.00
_cell.angle_gamma   90.00
#
_symmetry.space_group_name_H-M   'P 1'
#
loop_
_entity.id
_entity.type
_entity.pdbx_description
1 polymer ?
#
loop_
_entity_poly.entity_id
_entity_poly.type
_entity_poly.pdbx_seq_one_letter_code
_entity_poly.pdbx_strand_id
1 'polypeptide(L)'
;VTLIAIFRQVIGIKAFGIYTPLIVTLAFLASGKLIYGIILFAIAIILGMLLRVLLRPLRMLYLPRLAIMITLISLIVFGLLVLGNWIGLPALSNLSVLPIIIMIALMEKFIAVSIEKGNRTAIILSLETVIISVICYYVIIWQWLINILILYPYLVLFTLPINFLLGKWTGLRISEYLRFRKLIK
;
A
#
# COMPACT_ATOMS: atom_id res chain seq x y z
N VAL A 1 6.89 -9.94 5.00
CA VAL A 1 5.50 -10.47 5.07
C VAL A 1 5.07 -10.80 6.50
N THR A 2 5.87 -11.53 7.28
CA THR A 2 5.63 -11.82 8.70
C THR A 2 5.28 -10.58 9.52
N LEU A 3 6.08 -9.51 9.38
CA LEU A 3 5.84 -8.24 10.06
C LEU A 3 4.44 -7.68 9.74
N ILE A 4 4.03 -7.73 8.46
CA ILE A 4 2.71 -7.28 8.01
C ILE A 4 1.59 -8.16 8.62
N ALA A 5 1.82 -9.47 8.72
CA ALA A 5 0.90 -10.39 9.38
C ALA A 5 0.76 -10.07 10.87
N ILE A 6 1.85 -9.71 11.55
CA ILE A 6 1.84 -9.24 12.95
C ILE A 6 1.03 -7.94 13.06
N PHE A 7 1.31 -6.93 12.24
CA PHE A 7 0.54 -5.68 12.25
C PHE A 7 -0.97 -5.90 12.05
N ARG A 8 -1.34 -6.83 11.18
CA ARG A 8 -2.75 -7.15 10.91
C ARG A 8 -3.41 -7.97 12.01
N GLN A 9 -2.73 -8.99 12.54
CA GLN A 9 -3.31 -9.92 13.51
C GLN A 9 -3.23 -9.38 14.94
N VAL A 10 -2.15 -8.70 15.29
CA VAL A 10 -1.89 -8.21 16.65
C VAL A 10 -2.47 -6.83 16.87
N ILE A 11 -2.16 -5.90 15.97
CA ILE A 11 -2.57 -4.49 16.13
C ILE A 11 -3.97 -4.28 15.53
N GLY A 12 -4.32 -5.02 14.48
CA GLY A 12 -5.63 -4.94 13.84
C GLY A 12 -5.77 -3.82 12.81
N ILE A 13 -4.63 -3.29 12.32
CA ILE A 13 -4.60 -2.31 11.25
C ILE A 13 -5.14 -2.95 9.96
N LYS A 14 -6.11 -2.28 9.31
CA LYS A 14 -6.73 -2.80 8.09
C LYS A 14 -6.01 -2.23 6.86
N ALA A 15 -5.20 -3.05 6.21
CA ALA A 15 -4.67 -2.71 4.89
C ALA A 15 -5.57 -3.26 3.76
N PHE A 16 -5.36 -2.80 2.52
CA PHE A 16 -5.99 -3.40 1.32
C PHE A 16 -5.70 -4.91 1.16
N GLY A 17 -4.72 -5.44 1.90
CA GLY A 17 -4.33 -6.84 1.94
C GLY A 17 -2.99 -6.98 2.68
N ILE A 18 -2.46 -8.20 2.74
CA ILE A 18 -1.10 -8.43 3.23
C ILE A 18 -0.07 -8.08 2.14
N TYR A 19 -0.46 -8.26 0.88
CA TYR A 19 0.41 -8.01 -0.26
C TYR A 19 0.58 -6.52 -0.56
N THR A 20 -0.47 -5.71 -0.46
CA THR A 20 -0.41 -4.30 -0.86
C THR A 20 0.62 -3.47 -0.07
N PRO A 21 0.73 -3.53 1.28
CA PRO A 21 1.79 -2.83 1.99
C PRO A 21 3.18 -3.35 1.62
N LEU A 22 3.32 -4.63 1.30
CA LEU A 22 4.60 -5.21 0.86
C LEU A 22 5.07 -4.54 -0.43
N ILE A 23 4.20 -4.49 -1.45
CA ILE A 23 4.58 -3.89 -2.74
C ILE A 23 4.82 -2.39 -2.58
N VAL A 24 4.00 -1.67 -1.79
CA VAL A 24 4.24 -0.24 -1.48
C VAL A 24 5.61 -0.04 -0.85
N THR A 25 6.00 -0.91 0.08
CA THR A 25 7.33 -0.87 0.70
C THR A 25 8.44 -1.04 -0.34
N LEU A 26 8.27 -1.98 -1.29
CA LEU A 26 9.22 -2.18 -2.38
C LEU A 26 9.28 -0.97 -3.32
N ALA A 27 8.15 -0.32 -3.60
CA ALA A 27 8.14 0.94 -4.35
C ALA A 27 8.91 2.04 -3.62
N PHE A 28 8.75 2.18 -2.30
CA PHE A 28 9.48 3.18 -1.51
C PHE A 28 10.99 2.92 -1.50
N LEU A 29 11.40 1.65 -1.45
CA LEU A 29 12.81 1.25 -1.59
C LEU A 29 13.36 1.59 -2.99
N ALA A 30 12.61 1.27 -4.04
CA ALA A 30 13.03 1.51 -5.41
C ALA A 30 13.01 2.99 -5.82
N SER A 31 12.22 3.84 -5.15
CA SER A 31 12.23 5.29 -5.35
C SER A 31 13.48 5.99 -4.76
N GLY A 32 14.37 5.25 -4.09
CA GLY A 32 15.63 5.76 -3.53
C GLY A 32 15.46 6.57 -2.24
N LYS A 33 14.52 7.52 -2.20
CA LYS A 33 14.14 8.24 -0.97
C LYS A 33 12.67 7.99 -0.64
N LEU A 34 12.40 7.71 0.64
CA LEU A 34 11.04 7.53 1.18
C LEU A 34 10.10 8.70 0.82
N ILE A 35 10.61 9.93 0.82
CA ILE A 35 9.85 11.15 0.52
C ILE A 35 9.22 11.09 -0.88
N TYR A 36 9.98 10.66 -1.90
CA TYR A 36 9.46 10.55 -3.26
C TYR A 36 8.37 9.49 -3.36
N GLY A 37 8.57 8.35 -2.70
CA GLY A 37 7.57 7.28 -2.64
C GLY A 37 6.25 7.75 -2.01
N ILE A 38 6.31 8.48 -0.90
CA ILE A 38 5.13 9.02 -0.22
C ILE A 38 4.41 10.06 -1.09
N ILE A 39 5.15 10.96 -1.73
CA ILE A 39 4.56 11.97 -2.63
C ILE A 39 3.84 11.29 -3.80
N LEU A 40 4.48 10.31 -4.44
CA LEU A 40 3.86 9.55 -5.54
C LEU A 40 2.58 8.84 -5.09
N PHE A 41 2.61 8.23 -3.91
CA PHE A 41 1.43 7.56 -3.36
C PHE A 41 0.30 8.55 -3.05
N ALA A 42 0.62 9.72 -2.49
CA ALA A 42 -0.36 10.78 -2.23
C ALA A 42 -1.01 11.28 -3.53
N ILE A 43 -0.19 11.54 -4.57
CA ILE A 43 -0.66 11.92 -5.90
C ILE A 43 -1.59 10.85 -6.48
N ALA A 44 -1.22 9.58 -6.36
CA ALA A 44 -2.03 8.45 -6.83
C ALA A 44 -3.42 8.41 -6.16
N ILE A 45 -3.51 8.67 -4.86
CA ILE A 45 -4.80 8.74 -4.16
C ILE A 45 -5.64 9.92 -4.66
N ILE A 46 -5.03 11.10 -4.79
CA ILE A 46 -5.72 12.32 -5.23
C ILE A 46 -6.27 12.11 -6.65
N LEU A 47 -5.47 11.59 -7.57
CA LEU A 47 -5.88 11.26 -8.93
C LEU A 47 -7.01 10.23 -8.95
N GLY A 48 -6.91 9.17 -8.13
CA GLY A 48 -7.95 8.15 -8.02
C GLY A 48 -9.29 8.73 -7.52
N MET A 49 -9.26 9.68 -6.60
CA MET A 49 -10.45 10.39 -6.14
C MET A 49 -11.05 11.29 -7.23
N LEU A 50 -10.21 12.06 -7.92
CA LEU A 50 -10.65 12.97 -8.99
C LEU A 50 -11.36 12.20 -10.11
N LEU A 51 -10.76 11.10 -10.57
CA LEU A 51 -11.35 10.24 -11.60
C LEU A 51 -12.71 9.67 -11.18
N ARG A 52 -12.82 9.25 -9.92
CA ARG A 52 -14.10 8.80 -9.37
C ARG A 52 -15.17 9.90 -9.43
N VAL A 53 -14.84 11.13 -9.02
CA VAL A 53 -15.80 12.24 -9.03
C VAL A 53 -16.22 12.54 -10.46
N LEU A 54 -15.28 12.53 -11.40
CA LEU A 54 -15.51 12.72 -12.83
C LEU A 54 -16.46 11.67 -13.41
N LEU A 55 -16.35 10.42 -12.97
CA LEU A 55 -17.15 9.28 -13.45
C LEU A 55 -18.42 9.03 -12.62
N ARG A 56 -18.61 9.75 -11.50
CA ARG A 56 -19.81 9.65 -10.64
C ARG A 56 -21.14 9.90 -11.37
N PRO A 57 -21.28 10.90 -12.27
CA PRO A 57 -22.55 11.13 -12.97
C PRO A 57 -22.92 10.00 -13.95
N LEU A 58 -21.93 9.19 -14.35
CA LEU A 58 -22.14 8.10 -15.28
C LEU A 58 -22.70 6.89 -14.51
N ARG A 59 -24.00 6.62 -14.68
CA ARG A 59 -24.74 5.49 -14.08
C ARG A 59 -24.33 4.15 -14.70
N MET A 60 -23.03 3.82 -14.61
CA MET A 60 -22.43 2.60 -15.16
C MET A 60 -22.48 1.44 -14.17
N LEU A 61 -22.52 0.22 -14.71
CA LEU A 61 -22.27 -1.02 -13.98
C LEU A 61 -20.85 -1.04 -13.38
N TYR A 62 -20.65 -1.86 -12.35
CA TYR A 62 -19.39 -1.96 -11.61
C TYR A 62 -18.18 -2.30 -12.50
N LEU A 63 -18.26 -3.39 -13.27
CA LEU A 63 -17.19 -3.88 -14.13
C LEU A 63 -16.76 -2.85 -15.20
N PRO A 64 -17.68 -2.29 -16.00
CA PRO A 64 -17.34 -1.26 -16.98
C PRO A 64 -16.72 0.00 -16.35
N ARG A 65 -17.24 0.42 -15.19
CA ARG A 65 -16.70 1.57 -14.47
C ARG A 65 -15.26 1.33 -14.01
N LEU A 66 -14.94 0.13 -13.54
CA LEU A 66 -13.57 -0.24 -13.17
C LEU A 66 -12.63 -0.21 -14.38
N ALA A 67 -13.03 -0.81 -15.49
CA ALA A 67 -12.22 -0.84 -16.71
C ALA A 67 -11.89 0.58 -17.19
N ILE A 68 -12.89 1.46 -17.27
CA ILE A 68 -12.72 2.87 -17.68
C ILE A 68 -11.81 3.63 -16.71
N MET A 69 -11.91 3.37 -15.41
CA MET A 69 -11.01 4.00 -14.45
C MET A 69 -9.57 3.55 -14.62
N ILE A 70 -9.34 2.25 -14.79
CA ILE A 70 -7.99 1.70 -14.97
C ILE A 70 -7.37 2.24 -16.26
N THR A 71 -8.14 2.34 -17.36
CA THR A 71 -7.64 2.90 -18.62
C THR A 71 -7.31 4.40 -18.48
N LEU A 72 -8.16 5.19 -17.81
CA LEU A 72 -7.88 6.59 -17.54
C LEU A 72 -6.63 6.79 -16.68
N ILE A 73 -6.42 5.94 -15.67
CA ILE A 73 -5.20 5.98 -14.86
C ILE A 73 -3.97 5.66 -15.69
N SER A 74 -4.03 4.59 -16.48
CA SER A 74 -2.93 4.19 -17.36
C SER A 74 -2.55 5.36 -18.28
N LEU A 75 -3.55 6.05 -18.83
CA LEU A 75 -3.36 7.21 -19.70
C LEU A 75 -2.77 8.42 -18.95
N ILE A 76 -3.21 8.68 -17.71
CA ILE A 76 -2.63 9.74 -16.87
C ILE A 76 -1.17 9.42 -16.51
N VAL A 77 -0.88 8.18 -16.11
CA VAL A 77 0.49 7.77 -15.76
C VAL A 77 1.40 7.82 -16.99
N PHE A 78 0.90 7.39 -18.15
CA PHE A 78 1.61 7.57 -19.42
C PHE A 78 1.87 9.05 -19.73
N GLY A 79 0.86 9.91 -19.56
CA GLY A 79 1.02 11.36 -19.70
C GLY A 79 2.05 11.95 -18.75
N LEU A 80 2.03 11.55 -17.47
CA LEU A 80 3.00 11.97 -16.46
C LEU A 80 4.42 11.52 -16.80
N LEU A 81 4.59 10.34 -17.40
CA LEU A 81 5.88 9.84 -17.87
C LEU A 81 6.42 10.69 -19.03
N VAL A 82 5.58 10.96 -20.04
CA VAL A 82 5.95 11.78 -21.20
C VAL A 82 6.28 13.21 -20.77
N LEU A 83 5.42 13.82 -19.96
CA LEU A 83 5.63 15.17 -19.42
C LEU A 83 6.83 15.23 -18.48
N GLY A 84 7.04 14.21 -17.64
CA GLY A 84 8.18 14.11 -16.76
C GLY A 84 9.51 14.05 -17.52
N ASN A 85 9.53 13.36 -18.66
CA ASN A 85 10.67 13.35 -19.56
C ASN A 85 10.90 14.72 -20.23
N TRP A 86 9.83 15.41 -20.63
CA TRP A 86 9.91 16.72 -21.27
C TRP A 86 10.35 17.84 -20.33
N ILE A 87 9.90 17.83 -19.07
CA ILE A 87 10.21 18.87 -18.07
C ILE A 87 11.63 18.68 -17.48
N GLY A 88 12.30 17.56 -17.78
CA GLY A 88 13.65 17.31 -17.31
C GLY A 88 13.75 17.15 -15.79
N LEU A 89 12.67 16.73 -15.12
CA LEU A 89 12.66 16.47 -13.68
C LEU A 89 13.49 15.21 -13.39
N PRO A 90 14.71 15.32 -12.83
CA PRO A 90 15.57 14.15 -12.57
C PRO A 90 14.92 13.19 -11.56
N ALA A 91 14.04 13.72 -10.71
CA ALA A 91 13.27 12.96 -9.74
C ALA A 91 12.15 12.11 -10.35
N LEU A 92 11.74 12.36 -11.60
CA LEU A 92 10.80 11.52 -12.34
C LEU A 92 11.50 10.68 -13.42
N SER A 93 12.55 11.20 -14.04
CA SER A 93 13.29 10.49 -15.09
C SER A 93 14.17 9.36 -14.55
N ASN A 94 14.68 9.47 -13.31
CA ASN A 94 15.47 8.43 -12.65
C ASN A 94 14.60 7.49 -11.80
N LEU A 95 13.28 7.69 -11.74
CA LEU A 95 12.41 6.70 -11.11
C LEU A 95 12.39 5.46 -11.98
N SER A 96 12.75 4.33 -11.38
CA SER A 96 12.60 3.06 -12.04
C SER A 96 11.13 2.83 -12.44
N VAL A 97 10.91 2.08 -13.51
CA VAL A 97 9.57 1.69 -13.97
C VAL A 97 8.79 0.93 -12.87
N LEU A 98 9.53 0.29 -11.95
CA LEU A 98 8.98 -0.55 -10.89
C LEU A 98 8.05 0.20 -9.91
N PRO A 99 8.45 1.29 -9.21
CA PRO A 99 7.54 2.12 -8.42
C PRO A 99 6.26 2.53 -9.14
N ILE A 100 6.35 2.82 -10.44
CA ILE A 100 5.24 3.33 -11.25
C ILE A 100 4.19 2.24 -11.47
N ILE A 101 4.60 1.05 -11.90
CA ILE A 101 3.71 -0.11 -12.05
C ILE A 101 3.03 -0.44 -10.72
N ILE A 102 3.77 -0.36 -9.63
CA ILE A 102 3.25 -0.61 -8.28
C ILE A 102 2.17 0.42 -7.93
N MET A 103 2.38 1.70 -8.22
CA MET A 103 1.37 2.74 -7.98
C MET A 103 0.11 2.51 -8.81
N ILE A 104 0.23 2.08 -10.07
CA ILE A 104 -0.92 1.71 -10.91
C ILE A 104 -1.72 0.57 -10.26
N ALA A 105 -1.04 -0.50 -9.85
CA ALA A 105 -1.68 -1.64 -9.19
C ALA A 105 -2.36 -1.24 -7.87
N LEU A 106 -1.78 -0.29 -7.12
CA LEU A 106 -2.38 0.26 -5.90
C LEU A 106 -3.62 1.10 -6.21
N MET A 107 -3.59 1.92 -7.27
CA MET A 107 -4.76 2.69 -7.69
C MET A 107 -5.92 1.79 -8.08
N GLU A 108 -5.66 0.67 -8.76
CA GLU A 108 -6.68 -0.34 -9.07
C GLU A 108 -7.38 -0.84 -7.80
N LYS A 109 -6.59 -1.24 -6.78
CA LYS A 109 -7.14 -1.70 -5.49
C LYS A 109 -7.86 -0.58 -4.74
N PHE A 110 -7.30 0.63 -4.73
CA PHE A 110 -7.92 1.80 -4.10
C PHE A 110 -9.30 2.06 -4.70
N ILE A 111 -9.41 2.03 -6.03
CA ILE A 111 -10.67 2.27 -6.73
C ILE A 111 -11.70 1.19 -6.43
N ALA A 112 -11.33 -0.09 -6.54
CA ALA A 112 -12.24 -1.20 -6.25
C ALA A 112 -12.84 -1.05 -4.85
N VAL A 113 -11.99 -0.81 -3.86
CA VAL A 113 -12.41 -0.65 -2.47
C VAL A 113 -13.21 0.64 -2.24
N SER A 114 -12.84 1.72 -2.92
CA SER A 114 -13.58 2.97 -2.86
C SER A 114 -15.01 2.75 -3.38
N ILE A 115 -15.22 1.90 -4.40
CA ILE A 115 -16.56 1.61 -4.96
C ILE A 115 -17.34 0.69 -4.03
N GLU A 116 -16.72 -0.36 -3.52
CA GLU A 116 -17.39 -1.36 -2.69
C GLU A 116 -17.72 -0.85 -1.28
N LYS A 117 -16.79 -0.12 -0.64
CA LYS A 117 -16.87 0.25 0.78
C LYS A 117 -17.04 1.74 1.03
N GLY A 118 -16.83 2.56 -0.01
CA GLY A 118 -16.94 4.02 0.05
C GLY A 118 -15.60 4.75 0.17
N ASN A 119 -15.63 6.07 -0.06
CA ASN A 119 -14.41 6.88 -0.13
C ASN A 119 -13.71 7.00 1.23
N ARG A 120 -14.50 7.19 2.31
CA ARG A 120 -13.94 7.31 3.68
C ARG A 120 -13.14 6.08 4.07
N THR A 121 -13.69 4.89 3.82
CA THR A 121 -12.99 3.63 4.10
C THR A 121 -11.77 3.46 3.23
N ALA A 122 -11.83 3.82 1.94
CA ALA A 122 -10.67 3.71 1.05
C ALA A 122 -9.51 4.62 1.50
N ILE A 123 -9.80 5.85 1.96
CA ILE A 123 -8.80 6.76 2.51
C ILE A 123 -8.14 6.19 3.77
N ILE A 124 -8.96 5.70 4.70
CA ILE A 124 -8.46 5.13 5.96
C ILE A 124 -7.55 3.94 5.66
N LEU A 125 -8.00 3.01 4.80
CA LEU A 125 -7.22 1.84 4.40
C LEU A 125 -5.92 2.25 3.69
N SER A 126 -5.96 3.27 2.83
CA SER A 126 -4.77 3.83 2.20
C SER A 126 -3.77 4.38 3.22
N LEU A 127 -4.22 5.18 4.19
CA LEU A 127 -3.36 5.71 5.25
C LEU A 127 -2.76 4.58 6.09
N GLU A 128 -3.58 3.61 6.47
CA GLU A 128 -3.13 2.40 7.16
C GLU A 128 -2.07 1.64 6.36
N THR A 129 -2.23 1.53 5.02
CA THR A 129 -1.21 0.90 4.17
C THR A 129 0.09 1.68 4.13
N VAL A 130 0.06 3.01 4.06
CA VAL A 130 1.28 3.84 4.07
C VAL A 130 2.01 3.68 5.39
N ILE A 131 1.30 3.75 6.51
CA ILE A 131 1.90 3.63 7.84
C ILE A 131 2.63 2.29 7.97
N ILE A 132 1.97 1.18 7.63
CA ILE A 132 2.61 -0.15 7.66
C ILE A 132 3.82 -0.19 6.73
N SER A 133 3.71 0.38 5.53
CA SER A 133 4.78 0.35 4.53
C SER A 133 6.00 1.16 4.94
N VAL A 134 5.80 2.31 5.58
CA VAL A 134 6.89 3.15 6.13
C VAL A 134 7.60 2.41 7.27
N ILE A 135 6.86 1.77 8.17
CA ILE A 135 7.47 0.96 9.24
C ILE A 135 8.27 -0.18 8.64
N CYS A 136 7.70 -0.90 7.66
CA CYS A 136 8.38 -1.99 6.99
C CYS A 136 9.63 -1.53 6.22
N TYR A 137 9.61 -0.33 5.61
CA TYR A 137 10.75 0.29 4.95
C TYR A 137 11.92 0.49 5.93
N TYR A 138 11.66 1.07 7.11
CA TYR A 138 12.70 1.26 8.12
C TYR A 138 13.28 -0.07 8.63
N VAL A 139 12.44 -1.09 8.78
CA VAL A 139 12.90 -2.43 9.18
C VAL A 139 13.82 -3.03 8.12
N ILE A 140 13.52 -2.86 6.82
CA ILE A 140 14.34 -3.42 5.74
C ILE A 140 15.69 -2.71 5.62
N ILE A 141 15.75 -1.39 5.82
CA ILE A 141 16.99 -0.62 5.73
C ILE A 141 17.90 -0.82 6.96
N TRP A 142 17.40 -1.46 8.01
CA TRP A 142 18.17 -1.73 9.20
C TRP A 142 19.36 -2.66 8.90
N GLN A 143 20.56 -2.09 8.84
CA GLN A 143 21.81 -2.78 8.50
C GLN A 143 22.08 -4.02 9.37
N TRP A 144 21.76 -3.96 10.66
CA TRP A 144 21.90 -5.10 11.57
C TRP A 144 21.06 -6.31 11.12
N LEU A 145 19.82 -6.06 10.69
CA LEU A 145 18.93 -7.10 10.18
C LEU A 145 19.44 -7.69 8.87
N ILE A 146 19.92 -6.84 7.96
CA ILE A 146 20.50 -7.25 6.67
C ILE A 146 21.72 -8.16 6.91
N ASN A 147 22.65 -7.74 7.77
CA ASN A 147 23.87 -8.49 8.05
C ASN A 147 23.56 -9.86 8.63
N ILE A 148 22.62 -9.94 9.56
CA ILE A 148 22.18 -11.22 10.16
C ILE A 148 21.55 -12.14 9.11
N LEU A 149 20.70 -11.61 8.23
CA LEU A 149 20.05 -12.40 7.18
C LEU A 149 21.04 -12.93 6.15
N ILE A 150 22.08 -12.16 5.82
CA ILE A 150 23.15 -12.59 4.90
C ILE A 150 24.02 -13.66 5.55
N LEU A 151 24.37 -13.49 6.84
CA LEU A 151 25.17 -14.45 7.61
C LEU A 151 24.42 -15.76 7.88
N TYR A 152 23.11 -15.67 8.14
CA TYR A 152 22.28 -16.79 8.56
C TYR A 152 20.97 -16.86 7.77
N PRO A 153 21.01 -17.29 6.49
CA PRO A 153 19.82 -17.33 5.63
C PRO A 153 18.73 -18.29 6.14
N TYR A 154 19.10 -19.29 6.95
CA TYR A 154 18.16 -20.22 7.58
C TYR A 154 17.21 -19.54 8.57
N LEU A 155 17.50 -18.33 9.06
CA LEU A 155 16.57 -17.57 9.90
C LEU A 155 15.26 -17.23 9.18
N VAL A 156 15.25 -17.22 7.84
CA VAL A 156 14.02 -17.06 7.08
C VAL A 156 13.06 -18.24 7.32
N LEU A 157 13.55 -19.46 7.59
CA LEU A 157 12.69 -20.61 7.89
C LEU A 157 11.91 -20.42 9.21
N PHE A 158 12.44 -19.65 10.17
CA PHE A 158 11.73 -19.31 11.40
C PHE A 158 10.48 -18.45 11.15
N THR A 159 10.35 -17.83 9.98
CA THR A 159 9.13 -17.12 9.62
C THR A 159 7.91 -18.04 9.50
N LEU A 160 8.11 -19.33 9.18
CA LEU A 160 7.04 -20.33 9.06
C LEU A 160 6.37 -20.66 10.42
N PRO A 161 7.10 -21.08 11.48
CA PRO A 161 6.48 -21.33 12.78
C PRO A 161 5.89 -20.05 13.40
N ILE A 162 6.51 -18.88 13.18
CA ILE A 162 5.93 -17.60 13.63
C ILE A 162 4.58 -17.35 12.95
N ASN A 163 4.49 -17.52 11.63
CA ASN A 163 3.22 -17.39 10.90
C ASN A 163 2.20 -18.44 11.34
N PHE A 164 2.62 -19.67 11.66
CA PHE A 164 1.75 -20.72 12.16
C PHE A 164 1.17 -20.38 13.55
N LEU A 165 2.01 -19.89 14.46
CA LEU A 165 1.59 -19.39 15.78
C LEU A 165 0.62 -18.21 15.65
N LEU A 166 0.91 -17.28 14.73
CA LEU A 166 0.02 -16.16 14.41
C LEU A 166 -1.32 -16.63 13.84
N GLY A 167 -1.33 -17.70 13.04
CA GLY A 167 -2.54 -18.32 12.51
C GLY A 167 -3.40 -18.99 13.60
N LYS A 168 -2.78 -19.51 14.66
CA LYS A 168 -3.47 -20.02 15.85
C LYS A 168 -3.83 -18.94 16.88
N TRP A 169 -3.47 -17.68 16.63
CA TRP A 169 -3.70 -16.61 17.60
C TRP A 169 -5.15 -16.14 17.55
N THR A 170 -5.92 -16.63 18.52
CA THR A 170 -7.33 -16.30 18.80
C THR A 170 -7.50 -15.17 19.82
N GLY A 171 -6.41 -14.52 20.24
CA GLY A 171 -6.44 -13.39 21.17
C GLY A 171 -7.12 -12.15 20.54
N LEU A 172 -7.83 -11.38 21.37
CA LEU A 172 -8.43 -10.10 21.00
C LEU A 172 -7.37 -9.16 20.41
N ARG A 173 -7.68 -8.50 19.30
CA ARG A 173 -6.77 -7.52 18.68
C ARG A 173 -6.56 -6.35 19.63
N ILE A 174 -5.38 -5.72 19.64
CA ILE A 174 -5.13 -4.53 20.47
C ILE A 174 -6.13 -3.40 20.15
N SER A 175 -6.53 -3.28 18.89
CA SER A 175 -7.60 -2.37 18.45
C SER A 175 -8.99 -2.74 19.00
N GLU A 176 -9.26 -4.02 19.25
CA GLU A 176 -10.49 -4.47 19.93
C GLU A 176 -10.42 -4.13 21.41
N TYR A 177 -9.26 -4.27 22.05
CA TYR A 177 -9.08 -3.84 23.44
C TYR A 177 -9.36 -2.32 23.63
N LEU A 178 -8.89 -1.49 22.69
CA LEU A 178 -9.19 -0.06 22.67
C LEU A 178 -10.68 0.25 22.37
N ARG A 179 -11.34 -0.55 21.54
CA ARG A 179 -12.77 -0.39 21.20
C ARG A 179 -13.70 -0.83 22.32
N PHE A 180 -13.38 -1.93 23.02
CA PHE A 180 -14.18 -2.49 24.11
C PHE A 180 -13.89 -1.86 25.47
N ARG A 181 -12.85 -1.02 25.59
CA ARG A 181 -12.60 -0.24 26.82
C ARG A 181 -13.78 0.68 27.22
N LYS A 182 -14.66 1.04 26.28
CA LYS A 182 -15.88 1.83 26.56
C LYS A 182 -17.08 1.00 27.06
N LEU A 183 -17.01 -0.33 26.99
CA LEU A 183 -18.08 -1.24 27.43
C LEU A 183 -17.78 -1.91 28.78
N ILE A 184 -16.58 -1.71 29.34
CA ILE A 184 -16.15 -2.25 30.65
C ILE A 184 -16.21 -1.14 31.71
N LYS A 185 -17.21 -0.27 31.65
CA LYS A 185 -17.47 0.73 32.69
C LYS A 185 -18.94 0.80 33.00
#